data_AF-A0A7T5UKP2-F1
#
_entry.id   AF-A0A7T5UKP2-F1
#
_cell.length_a   1.000
_cell.length_b   1.000
_cell.length_c   1.000
_cell.angle_alpha   90.00
_cell.angle_beta   90.00
_cell.angle_gamma   90.00
#
_symmetry.space_group_name_H-M   'P 1'
#
loop_
_entity.id
_entity.type
_entity.pdbx_description
1 polymer ?
#
loop_
_entity_poly.entity_id
_entity_poly.type
_entity_poly.pdbx_seq_one_letter_code
_entity_poly.pdbx_strand_id
1 'polypeptide(L)'
;MVAKKGSKRSAKKETLKPISPESGKAKKKMTKAEREFERQRQERIELAKKFTKKILDKYGPWIKSVIVWGSTVRGEFKKKSDLDFVILVDDTRDKLTDAQRVEMDDWIYDTGRKLDERIASQPVWTITEFVKMVRAFTPLAYELMKDGMPTYDTGFFLTHKRLLEMGEIAATPEASQRRWGDVPRRISRAKSAKLWLIAEDLYLAMIGAEEAVLMYMGRDIPHPMHAAGDMKKYLVEPGLIDSKYADYLDDVVKFRKAVEHREIKDVESSKIDPYIEKAEAFVAEMEKILRELEVRRKRSDIQRAYEVMIKASVAALKAVNKLPQDPKELPRAFKKHLTEPKLVNPFYEDVLDGVLFMRQKMNEKKVEDVSERYIALTTEYVRRFVGEVRRLYNDLGVNFEEATKRVDQEQVPDVNVKIAEKKEALAYKASAKKGDKEEEEEMQRKLAAAGQSKDKEIKKEEVKEHTSAR
;
A
#
# COMPACT_ATOMS: atom_id res chain seq x y z
N MET A 1 -23.65 -51.06 -22.25
CA MET A 1 -22.23 -51.03 -21.83
C MET A 1 -22.12 -50.35 -20.47
N VAL A 2 -21.73 -51.14 -19.47
CA VAL A 2 -21.12 -50.85 -18.16
C VAL A 2 -21.38 -49.47 -17.51
N ALA A 3 -22.14 -49.51 -16.41
CA ALA A 3 -22.29 -48.44 -15.42
C ALA A 3 -20.95 -48.13 -14.70
N LYS A 4 -20.52 -46.87 -14.72
CA LYS A 4 -19.49 -46.33 -13.82
C LYS A 4 -20.16 -45.53 -12.70
N LYS A 5 -20.19 -46.10 -11.49
CA LYS A 5 -20.51 -45.38 -10.25
C LYS A 5 -19.38 -44.38 -9.94
N GLY A 6 -19.65 -43.09 -10.11
CA GLY A 6 -18.79 -42.01 -9.64
C GLY A 6 -18.96 -41.79 -8.13
N SER A 7 -17.88 -41.99 -7.37
CA SER A 7 -17.80 -41.68 -5.94
C SER A 7 -17.69 -40.16 -5.75
N LYS A 8 -18.74 -39.52 -5.21
CA LYS A 8 -18.67 -38.16 -4.66
C LYS A 8 -18.03 -38.23 -3.26
N ARG A 9 -16.72 -37.94 -3.15
CA ARG A 9 -16.09 -37.60 -1.86
C ARG A 9 -16.14 -36.08 -1.69
N SER A 10 -17.00 -35.62 -0.79
CA SER A 10 -17.02 -34.24 -0.31
C SER A 10 -15.79 -33.97 0.56
N ALA A 11 -14.91 -33.07 0.13
CA ALA A 11 -13.83 -32.56 0.96
C ALA A 11 -14.41 -31.61 2.03
N LYS A 12 -14.57 -32.11 3.27
CA LYS A 12 -14.81 -31.25 4.43
C LYS A 12 -13.49 -30.55 4.78
N LYS A 13 -13.47 -29.22 4.67
CA LYS A 13 -12.44 -28.36 5.28
C LYS A 13 -12.52 -28.54 6.81
N GLU A 14 -11.58 -29.25 7.40
CA GLU A 14 -11.37 -29.23 8.84
C GLU A 14 -10.69 -27.90 9.21
N THR A 15 -11.47 -26.98 9.74
CA THR A 15 -10.98 -25.81 10.46
C THR A 15 -10.40 -26.26 11.80
N LEU A 16 -9.10 -26.02 12.01
CA LEU A 16 -8.44 -26.16 13.31
C LEU A 16 -9.19 -25.32 14.35
N LYS A 17 -9.77 -25.98 15.35
CA LYS A 17 -10.35 -25.31 16.52
C LYS A 17 -9.22 -24.95 17.50
N PRO A 18 -9.27 -23.77 18.13
CA PRO A 18 -8.32 -23.40 19.17
C PRO A 18 -8.50 -24.31 20.40
N ILE A 19 -7.38 -24.76 20.97
CA ILE A 19 -7.34 -25.50 22.23
C ILE A 19 -7.69 -24.49 23.33
N SER A 20 -8.96 -24.45 23.72
CA SER A 20 -9.39 -23.86 24.98
C SER A 20 -9.07 -24.85 26.11
N PRO A 21 -8.76 -24.36 27.33
CA PRO A 21 -8.48 -25.24 28.45
C PRO A 21 -9.77 -25.96 28.85
N GLU A 22 -9.87 -27.26 28.56
CA GLU A 22 -10.93 -28.13 29.08
C GLU A 22 -10.79 -28.25 30.60
N SER A 23 -11.38 -27.31 31.33
CA SER A 23 -11.71 -27.48 32.74
C SER A 23 -12.88 -28.45 32.86
N GLY A 24 -12.62 -29.67 33.38
CA GLY A 24 -13.69 -30.52 33.91
C GLY A 24 -13.79 -31.98 33.42
N LYS A 25 -12.71 -32.62 32.96
CA LYS A 25 -12.74 -34.09 32.75
C LYS A 25 -12.50 -34.83 34.07
N ALA A 26 -13.51 -35.56 34.54
CA ALA A 26 -13.39 -36.52 35.63
C ALA A 26 -12.19 -37.47 35.40
N LYS A 27 -11.31 -37.62 36.40
CA LYS A 27 -10.13 -38.49 36.34
C LYS A 27 -10.56 -39.92 35.99
N LYS A 28 -10.33 -40.33 34.74
CA LYS A 28 -10.54 -41.69 34.24
C LYS A 28 -9.75 -42.65 35.15
N LYS A 29 -10.41 -43.63 35.81
CA LYS A 29 -9.73 -44.60 36.67
C LYS A 29 -8.75 -45.42 35.80
N MET A 30 -7.44 -45.25 36.04
CA MET A 30 -6.40 -46.04 35.38
C MET A 30 -6.65 -47.54 35.58
N THR A 31 -6.55 -48.28 34.49
CA THR A 31 -6.57 -49.74 34.44
C THR A 31 -5.39 -50.35 35.19
N LYS A 32 -5.48 -51.63 35.56
CA LYS A 32 -4.40 -52.36 36.26
C LYS A 32 -3.10 -52.38 35.44
N ALA A 33 -3.21 -52.48 34.11
CA ALA A 33 -2.08 -52.45 33.19
C ALA A 33 -1.40 -51.07 33.14
N GLU A 34 -2.17 -49.98 33.08
CA GLU A 34 -1.63 -48.61 33.10
C GLU A 34 -0.91 -48.30 34.42
N ARG A 35 -1.43 -48.78 35.56
CA ARG A 35 -0.78 -48.61 36.87
C ARG A 35 0.54 -49.36 36.97
N GLU A 36 0.58 -50.59 36.46
CA GLU A 36 1.78 -51.40 36.44
C GLU A 36 2.85 -50.79 35.53
N PHE A 37 2.45 -50.29 34.36
CA PHE A 37 3.33 -49.59 33.44
C PHE A 37 3.95 -48.33 34.07
N GLU A 38 3.15 -47.49 34.71
CA GLU A 38 3.67 -46.27 35.35
C GLU A 38 4.59 -46.59 36.53
N ARG A 39 4.32 -47.65 37.28
CA ARG A 39 5.23 -48.13 38.34
C ARG A 39 6.59 -48.52 37.76
N GLN A 40 6.60 -49.33 36.71
CA GLN A 40 7.85 -49.74 36.04
C GLN A 40 8.59 -48.55 35.42
N ARG A 41 7.85 -47.56 34.92
CA ARG A 41 8.42 -46.30 34.41
C ARG A 41 9.12 -45.52 35.52
N GLN A 42 8.48 -45.38 36.68
CA GLN A 42 9.07 -44.69 37.83
C GLN A 42 10.31 -45.41 38.36
N GLU A 43 10.28 -46.76 38.43
CA GLU A 43 11.45 -47.56 38.79
C GLU A 43 12.63 -47.31 37.84
N ARG A 44 12.39 -47.26 36.53
CA ARG A 44 13.41 -46.93 35.52
C ARG A 44 13.95 -45.52 35.69
N ILE A 45 13.12 -44.53 36.00
CA ILE A 45 13.54 -43.15 36.27
C ILE A 45 14.46 -43.10 37.50
N GLU A 46 14.09 -43.76 38.59
CA GLU A 46 14.91 -43.80 39.80
C GLU A 46 16.23 -44.55 39.59
N LEU A 47 16.20 -45.63 38.80
CA LEU A 47 17.42 -46.32 38.38
C LEU A 47 18.34 -45.40 37.55
N ALA A 48 17.77 -44.65 36.61
CA ALA A 48 18.52 -43.71 35.79
C ALA A 48 19.18 -42.60 36.61
N LYS A 49 18.48 -42.06 37.62
CA LYS A 49 19.04 -41.09 38.56
C LYS A 49 20.20 -41.67 39.37
N LYS A 50 20.05 -42.91 39.87
CA LYS A 50 21.12 -43.60 40.62
C LYS A 50 22.36 -43.84 39.76
N PHE A 51 22.17 -44.27 38.52
CA PHE A 51 23.27 -44.47 37.58
C PHE A 51 23.97 -43.15 37.25
N THR A 52 23.19 -42.11 36.93
CA THR A 52 23.68 -40.76 36.68
C THR A 52 24.52 -40.24 37.85
N LYS A 53 24.05 -40.41 39.09
CA LYS A 53 24.78 -40.01 40.29
C LYS A 53 26.16 -40.67 40.37
N LYS A 54 26.25 -42.00 40.15
CA LYS A 54 27.53 -42.72 40.16
C LYS A 54 28.50 -42.18 39.10
N ILE A 55 28.01 -41.89 37.90
CA ILE A 55 28.83 -41.30 36.82
C ILE A 55 29.36 -39.93 37.24
N LEU A 56 28.50 -39.07 37.80
CA LEU A 56 28.88 -37.73 38.23
C LEU A 56 29.85 -37.74 39.43
N ASP A 57 29.68 -38.66 40.38
CA ASP A 57 30.55 -38.79 41.55
C ASP A 57 32.02 -39.10 41.13
N LYS A 58 32.23 -39.85 40.03
CA LYS A 58 33.58 -40.17 39.52
C LYS A 58 34.09 -39.20 38.45
N TYR A 59 33.25 -38.86 37.47
CA TYR A 59 33.68 -38.14 36.26
C TYR A 59 33.03 -36.76 36.09
N GLY A 60 32.27 -36.27 37.07
CA GLY A 60 31.47 -35.04 37.00
C GLY A 60 32.09 -33.84 36.26
N PRO A 61 33.37 -33.47 36.51
CA PRO A 61 34.02 -32.37 35.80
C PRO A 61 34.06 -32.53 34.27
N TRP A 62 34.05 -33.75 33.75
CA TRP A 62 34.08 -34.06 32.31
C TRP A 62 32.68 -34.18 31.69
N ILE A 63 31.66 -34.50 32.48
CA ILE A 63 30.32 -34.81 31.98
C ILE A 63 29.54 -33.53 31.66
N LYS A 64 29.05 -33.42 30.42
CA LYS A 64 28.12 -32.35 30.00
C LYS A 64 26.68 -32.77 30.07
N SER A 65 26.39 -34.02 29.72
CA SER A 65 25.04 -34.57 29.72
C SER A 65 25.06 -36.07 29.97
N VAL A 66 24.08 -36.58 30.72
CA VAL A 66 23.73 -37.99 30.80
C VAL A 66 22.30 -38.11 30.30
N ILE A 67 22.09 -38.86 29.23
CA ILE A 67 20.83 -38.85 28.49
C ILE A 67 20.28 -40.26 28.43
N VAL A 68 19.06 -40.44 28.92
CA VAL A 68 18.29 -41.66 28.69
C VAL A 68 17.62 -41.54 27.33
N TRP A 69 17.71 -42.60 26.53
CA TRP A 69 17.20 -42.64 25.16
C TRP A 69 16.24 -43.83 24.99
N GLY A 70 15.47 -43.81 23.91
CA GLY A 70 14.90 -45.04 23.34
C GLY A 70 13.53 -45.42 23.89
N SER A 71 13.25 -46.73 23.92
CA SER A 71 11.91 -47.26 24.23
C SER A 71 11.38 -46.83 25.60
N THR A 72 12.27 -46.56 26.56
CA THR A 72 11.90 -46.07 27.89
C THR A 72 11.32 -44.65 27.82
N VAL A 73 11.92 -43.75 27.04
CA VAL A 73 11.44 -42.37 26.92
C VAL A 73 10.17 -42.29 26.06
N ARG A 74 10.10 -43.09 24.98
CA ARG A 74 8.90 -43.19 24.14
C ARG A 74 7.69 -43.83 24.82
N GLY A 75 7.88 -44.49 25.97
CA GLY A 75 6.83 -45.23 26.65
C GLY A 75 6.45 -46.55 25.96
N GLU A 76 7.37 -47.11 25.17
CA GLU A 76 7.18 -48.34 24.39
C GLU A 76 7.93 -49.53 25.00
N PHE A 77 8.51 -49.35 26.20
CA PHE A 77 9.34 -50.34 26.84
C PHE A 77 8.52 -51.55 27.34
N LYS A 78 9.11 -52.73 27.22
CA LYS A 78 8.64 -53.97 27.82
C LYS A 78 9.38 -54.22 29.14
N LYS A 79 8.91 -55.17 29.93
CA LYS A 79 9.53 -55.51 31.24
C LYS A 79 11.04 -55.80 31.13
N LYS A 80 11.46 -56.45 30.04
CA LYS A 80 12.86 -56.81 29.73
C LYS A 80 13.59 -55.80 28.84
N SER A 81 12.98 -54.67 28.48
CA SER A 81 13.65 -53.68 27.62
C SER A 81 14.82 -53.04 28.33
N ASP A 82 15.89 -52.79 27.58
CA ASP A 82 17.06 -52.08 28.07
C ASP A 82 16.72 -50.61 28.38
N LEU A 83 17.57 -50.02 29.23
CA LEU A 83 17.58 -48.62 29.58
C LEU A 83 18.85 -48.03 28.97
N ASP A 84 18.69 -47.47 27.78
CA ASP A 84 19.78 -46.96 26.96
C ASP A 84 20.27 -45.60 27.47
N PHE A 85 21.58 -45.47 27.62
CA PHE A 85 22.26 -44.23 28.00
C PHE A 85 23.25 -43.77 26.93
N VAL A 86 23.23 -42.47 26.67
CA VAL A 86 24.31 -41.74 26.00
C VAL A 86 24.89 -40.74 26.98
N ILE A 87 26.22 -40.73 27.11
CA ILE A 87 26.94 -39.79 27.96
C ILE A 87 27.75 -38.86 27.05
N LEU A 88 27.57 -37.56 27.23
CA LEU A 88 28.34 -36.53 26.53
C LEU A 88 29.44 -35.99 27.44
N VAL A 89 30.67 -36.05 26.95
CA VAL A 89 31.88 -35.60 27.67
C VAL A 89 32.56 -34.43 26.97
N ASP A 90 33.12 -33.53 27.77
CA ASP A 90 33.77 -32.32 27.29
C ASP A 90 35.24 -32.58 26.97
N ASP A 91 35.55 -32.68 25.68
CA ASP A 91 36.90 -32.78 25.13
C ASP A 91 37.49 -31.42 24.70
N THR A 92 36.79 -30.31 24.99
CA THR A 92 37.19 -28.97 24.55
C THR A 92 37.98 -28.19 25.61
N ARG A 93 37.81 -28.52 26.90
CA ARG A 93 38.60 -27.93 28.00
C ARG A 93 39.96 -28.58 28.13
N ASP A 94 39.97 -29.91 28.22
CA ASP A 94 41.15 -30.74 28.38
C ASP A 94 41.10 -31.86 27.33
N LYS A 95 42.24 -32.23 26.78
CA LYS A 95 42.30 -33.30 25.78
C LYS A 95 42.02 -34.65 26.45
N LEU A 96 40.88 -35.25 26.14
CA LEU A 96 40.58 -36.64 26.51
C LEU A 96 41.40 -37.58 25.62
N THR A 97 42.32 -38.33 26.22
CA THR A 97 43.11 -39.34 25.49
C THR A 97 42.27 -40.60 25.23
N ASP A 98 42.63 -41.37 24.20
CA ASP A 98 41.94 -42.63 23.87
C ASP A 98 41.96 -43.61 25.05
N ALA A 99 43.09 -43.70 25.77
CA ALA A 99 43.20 -44.55 26.96
C ALA A 99 42.24 -44.12 28.08
N GLN A 100 42.11 -42.81 28.35
CA GLN A 100 41.17 -42.29 29.33
C GLN A 100 39.71 -42.51 28.91
N ARG A 101 39.43 -42.40 27.61
CA ARG A 101 38.10 -42.68 27.06
C ARG A 101 37.73 -44.14 27.25
N VAL A 102 38.62 -45.07 26.92
CA VAL A 102 38.40 -46.52 27.11
C VAL A 102 38.21 -46.85 28.59
N GLU A 103 39.05 -46.31 29.48
CA GLU A 103 38.89 -46.52 30.93
C GLU A 103 37.53 -46.01 31.44
N MET A 104 37.07 -44.86 30.92
CA MET A 104 35.77 -44.31 31.25
C MET A 104 34.63 -45.18 30.71
N ASP A 105 34.71 -45.64 29.47
CA ASP A 105 33.73 -46.53 28.84
C ASP A 105 33.59 -47.84 29.62
N ASP A 106 34.71 -48.52 29.89
CA ASP A 106 34.74 -49.79 30.64
C ASP A 106 34.16 -49.60 32.04
N TRP A 107 34.55 -48.53 32.73
CA TRP A 107 34.04 -48.25 34.08
C TRP A 107 32.54 -47.94 34.08
N ILE A 108 32.03 -47.16 33.12
CA ILE A 108 30.61 -46.82 33.00
C ILE A 108 29.80 -48.08 32.70
N TYR A 109 30.27 -48.91 31.77
CA TYR A 109 29.65 -50.17 31.40
C TYR A 109 29.55 -51.11 32.61
N ASP A 110 30.67 -51.38 33.28
CA ASP A 110 30.73 -52.24 34.46
C ASP A 110 29.84 -51.73 35.60
N THR A 111 29.86 -50.42 35.84
CA THR A 111 29.06 -49.78 36.88
C THR A 111 27.57 -49.91 36.58
N GLY A 112 27.17 -49.77 35.31
CA GLY A 112 25.81 -49.98 34.84
C GLY A 112 25.35 -51.42 35.09
N ARG A 113 26.12 -52.40 34.62
CA ARG A 113 25.83 -53.84 34.78
C ARG A 113 25.76 -54.28 36.24
N LYS A 114 26.64 -53.76 37.10
CA LYS A 114 26.63 -54.02 38.55
C LYS A 114 25.42 -53.40 39.25
N LEU A 115 24.89 -52.29 38.73
CA LEU A 115 23.75 -51.61 39.31
C LEU A 115 22.43 -52.28 38.92
N ASP A 116 22.25 -52.61 37.64
CA ASP A 116 21.08 -53.32 37.11
C ASP A 116 21.37 -53.89 35.71
N GLU A 117 20.95 -55.12 35.45
CA GLU A 117 21.16 -55.80 34.16
C GLU A 117 20.46 -55.14 32.97
N ARG A 118 19.50 -54.24 33.20
CA ARG A 118 18.79 -53.52 32.14
C ARG A 118 19.53 -52.28 31.67
N ILE A 119 20.56 -51.81 32.39
CA ILE A 119 21.32 -50.63 31.97
C ILE A 119 22.19 -51.00 30.78
N ALA A 120 22.02 -50.25 29.69
CA ALA A 120 22.84 -50.34 28.49
C ALA A 120 23.44 -48.95 28.21
N SER A 121 24.73 -48.78 28.45
CA SER A 121 25.43 -47.55 28.07
C SER A 121 26.09 -47.72 26.71
N GLN A 122 25.86 -46.77 25.82
CA GLN A 122 26.69 -46.60 24.62
C GLN A 122 28.07 -46.07 25.02
N PRO A 123 29.11 -46.27 24.19
CA PRO A 123 30.38 -45.57 24.36
C PRO A 123 30.16 -44.07 24.50
N VAL A 124 30.91 -43.43 25.39
CA VAL A 124 30.84 -41.98 25.62
C VAL A 124 31.10 -41.23 24.32
N TRP A 125 30.33 -40.19 24.04
CA TRP A 125 30.57 -39.29 22.91
C TRP A 125 31.17 -38.01 23.40
N THR A 126 32.15 -37.48 22.68
CA THR A 126 32.63 -36.14 22.99
C THR A 126 31.66 -35.08 22.47
N ILE A 127 31.66 -33.90 23.07
CA ILE A 127 30.80 -32.81 22.60
C ILE A 127 31.20 -32.35 21.19
N THR A 128 32.49 -32.46 20.80
CA THR A 128 32.89 -32.16 19.42
C THR A 128 32.36 -33.20 18.44
N GLU A 129 32.36 -34.50 18.78
CA GLU A 129 31.74 -35.56 17.98
C GLU A 129 30.24 -35.33 17.82
N PHE A 130 29.55 -35.05 18.93
CA PHE A 130 28.11 -34.78 18.92
C PHE A 130 27.77 -33.58 18.02
N VAL A 131 28.49 -32.46 18.13
CA VAL A 131 28.27 -31.29 17.26
C VAL A 131 28.51 -31.62 15.79
N LYS A 132 29.55 -32.40 15.47
CA LYS A 132 29.78 -32.87 14.09
C LYS A 132 28.60 -33.71 13.58
N MET A 133 28.09 -34.62 14.41
CA MET A 133 26.93 -35.45 14.08
C MET A 133 25.65 -34.64 13.87
N VAL A 134 25.40 -33.64 14.74
CA VAL A 134 24.26 -32.72 14.61
C VAL A 134 24.35 -31.93 13.31
N ARG A 135 25.53 -31.36 13.00
CA ARG A 135 25.76 -30.61 11.75
C ARG A 135 25.64 -31.47 10.51
N ALA A 136 26.05 -32.73 10.59
CA ALA A 136 25.94 -33.71 9.50
C ALA A 136 24.55 -34.36 9.41
N PHE A 137 23.62 -34.02 10.31
CA PHE A 137 22.29 -34.62 10.42
C PHE A 137 22.34 -36.16 10.41
N THR A 138 23.20 -36.74 11.25
CA THR A 138 23.24 -38.19 11.36
C THR A 138 21.94 -38.71 11.99
N PRO A 139 21.38 -39.85 11.53
CA PRO A 139 20.15 -40.40 12.10
C PRO A 139 20.22 -40.58 13.62
N LEU A 140 21.39 -41.00 14.11
CA LEU A 140 21.66 -41.22 15.52
C LEU A 140 21.59 -39.92 16.34
N ALA A 141 22.24 -38.82 15.93
CA ALA A 141 22.12 -37.56 16.66
C ALA A 141 20.71 -36.98 16.61
N TYR A 142 20.03 -37.12 15.48
CA TYR A 142 18.65 -36.66 15.33
C TYR A 142 17.68 -37.41 16.26
N GLU A 143 17.75 -38.75 16.30
CA GLU A 143 16.94 -39.56 17.22
C GLU A 143 17.26 -39.25 18.69
N LEU A 144 18.54 -39.05 19.04
CA LEU A 144 18.93 -38.68 20.40
C LEU A 144 18.31 -37.34 20.79
N MET A 145 18.43 -36.31 19.94
CA MET A 145 17.85 -35.00 20.24
C MET A 145 16.32 -35.08 20.33
N LYS A 146 15.68 -35.82 19.44
CA LYS A 146 14.21 -35.96 19.40
C LYS A 146 13.67 -36.68 20.63
N ASP A 147 14.17 -37.88 20.92
CA ASP A 147 13.62 -38.78 21.93
C ASP A 147 14.42 -38.81 23.24
N GLY A 148 15.61 -38.22 23.28
CA GLY A 148 16.46 -38.22 24.46
C GLY A 148 15.89 -37.36 25.59
N MET A 149 15.96 -37.90 26.80
CA MET A 149 15.62 -37.22 28.05
C MET A 149 16.87 -37.16 28.95
N PRO A 150 17.44 -35.96 29.18
CA PRO A 150 18.60 -35.84 30.05
C PRO A 150 18.21 -36.10 31.51
N THR A 151 18.94 -36.99 32.17
CA THR A 151 18.92 -37.13 33.63
C THR A 151 19.88 -36.17 34.31
N TYR A 152 20.87 -35.70 33.57
CA TYR A 152 21.75 -34.59 33.91
C TYR A 152 22.13 -33.84 32.63
N ASP A 153 22.14 -32.51 32.69
CA ASP A 153 22.61 -31.66 31.59
C ASP A 153 23.11 -30.33 32.13
N THR A 154 24.23 -29.85 31.59
CA THR A 154 24.80 -28.53 31.88
C THR A 154 24.19 -27.42 31.02
N GLY A 155 23.16 -27.74 30.22
CA GLY A 155 22.55 -26.87 29.22
C GLY A 155 23.00 -27.19 27.78
N PHE A 156 24.02 -28.02 27.59
CA PHE A 156 24.57 -28.32 26.27
C PHE A 156 23.59 -29.13 25.41
N PHE A 157 23.10 -30.26 25.90
CA PHE A 157 22.22 -31.13 25.13
C PHE A 157 20.83 -30.50 24.95
N LEU A 158 20.25 -29.92 26.01
CA LEU A 158 18.94 -29.29 25.95
C LEU A 158 18.91 -28.11 24.96
N THR A 159 20.02 -27.37 24.82
CA THR A 159 20.11 -26.30 23.82
C THR A 159 19.98 -26.85 22.40
N HIS A 160 20.73 -27.90 22.06
CA HIS A 160 20.66 -28.52 20.73
C HIS A 160 19.29 -29.15 20.45
N LYS A 161 18.68 -29.79 21.46
CA LYS A 161 17.31 -30.29 21.39
C LYS A 161 16.31 -29.17 21.08
N ARG A 162 16.38 -28.04 21.78
CA ARG A 162 15.50 -26.89 21.53
C ARG A 162 15.71 -26.28 20.14
N LEU A 163 16.97 -26.20 19.68
CA LEU A 163 17.27 -25.73 18.32
C LEU A 163 16.66 -26.65 17.25
N LEU A 164 16.66 -27.97 17.48
CA LEU A 164 15.95 -28.92 16.62
C LEU A 164 14.44 -28.63 16.61
N GLU A 165 13.82 -28.52 17.80
CA GLU A 165 12.38 -28.25 17.95
C GLU A 165 11.95 -26.92 17.31
N MET A 166 12.82 -25.89 17.37
CA MET A 166 12.62 -24.60 16.71
C MET A 166 12.82 -24.67 15.19
N GLY A 167 13.32 -25.78 14.65
CA GLY A 167 13.66 -25.92 13.22
C GLY A 167 14.87 -25.09 12.78
N GLU A 168 15.79 -24.78 13.71
CA GLU A 168 17.02 -24.01 13.43
C GLU A 168 18.16 -24.89 12.90
N ILE A 169 18.05 -26.22 13.05
CA ILE A 169 19.01 -27.18 12.48
C ILE A 169 18.63 -27.44 11.03
N ALA A 170 19.55 -27.16 10.10
CA ALA A 170 19.30 -27.33 8.67
C ALA A 170 19.04 -28.81 8.31
N ALA A 171 18.28 -29.04 7.23
CA ALA A 171 17.97 -30.36 6.68
C ALA A 171 17.17 -31.30 7.60
N THR A 172 16.48 -30.79 8.63
CA THR A 172 15.57 -31.59 9.46
C THR A 172 14.09 -31.43 9.06
N PRO A 173 13.21 -32.38 9.43
CA PRO A 173 11.77 -32.24 9.25
C PRO A 173 11.19 -30.99 9.91
N GLU A 174 11.69 -30.60 11.08
CA GLU A 174 11.27 -29.41 11.83
C GLU A 174 11.61 -28.12 11.07
N ALA A 175 12.82 -28.02 10.51
CA ALA A 175 13.21 -26.89 9.65
C ALA A 175 12.35 -26.81 8.38
N SER A 176 12.01 -27.96 7.78
CA SER A 176 11.09 -28.04 6.65
C SER A 176 9.68 -27.55 7.01
N GLN A 177 9.13 -28.03 8.12
CA GLN A 177 7.82 -27.63 8.62
C GLN A 177 7.76 -26.14 8.94
N ARG A 178 8.78 -25.60 9.61
CA ARG A 178 8.89 -24.17 9.90
C ARG A 178 8.83 -23.35 8.62
N ARG A 179 9.64 -23.70 7.61
CA ARG A 179 9.62 -23.01 6.31
C ARG A 179 8.28 -23.15 5.60
N TRP A 180 7.67 -24.33 5.66
CA TRP A 180 6.38 -24.60 5.02
C TRP A 180 5.23 -23.81 5.67
N GLY A 181 5.27 -23.59 6.99
CA GLY A 181 4.25 -22.83 7.73
C GLY A 181 4.00 -21.43 7.15
N ASP A 182 5.03 -20.80 6.59
CA ASP A 182 4.93 -19.49 5.95
C ASP A 182 4.37 -19.51 4.52
N VAL A 183 4.44 -20.65 3.81
CA VAL A 183 4.13 -20.72 2.38
C VAL A 183 2.65 -20.39 2.10
N PRO A 184 1.65 -21.03 2.75
CA PRO A 184 0.24 -20.68 2.54
C PRO A 184 -0.08 -19.25 2.96
N ARG A 185 0.57 -18.75 4.03
CA ARG A 185 0.38 -17.38 4.52
C ARG A 185 0.82 -16.34 3.48
N ARG A 186 1.94 -16.60 2.79
CA ARG A 186 2.42 -15.73 1.70
C ARG A 186 1.44 -15.67 0.53
N ILE A 187 0.85 -16.80 0.15
CA ILE A 187 -0.18 -16.85 -0.91
C ILE A 187 -1.43 -16.07 -0.47
N SER A 188 -1.91 -16.29 0.76
CA SER A 188 -3.07 -15.55 1.28
C SER A 188 -2.81 -14.05 1.33
N ARG A 189 -1.61 -13.64 1.76
CA ARG A 189 -1.22 -12.22 1.79
C ARG A 189 -1.25 -11.59 0.39
N ALA A 190 -0.73 -12.28 -0.63
CA ALA A 190 -0.73 -11.78 -2.00
C ALA A 190 -2.17 -11.56 -2.52
N LYS A 191 -3.08 -12.49 -2.25
CA LYS A 191 -4.50 -12.36 -2.63
C LYS A 191 -5.18 -11.18 -1.94
N SER A 192 -5.00 -11.05 -0.62
CA SER A 192 -5.57 -9.94 0.14
C SER A 192 -5.00 -8.58 -0.29
N ALA A 193 -3.69 -8.51 -0.56
CA ALA A 193 -3.04 -7.29 -1.03
C ALA A 193 -3.58 -6.86 -2.40
N LYS A 194 -3.71 -7.80 -3.36
CA LYS A 194 -4.32 -7.52 -4.66
C LYS A 194 -5.72 -6.96 -4.53
N LEU A 195 -6.58 -7.61 -3.73
CA LEU A 195 -7.97 -7.20 -3.58
C LEU A 195 -8.09 -5.80 -2.95
N TRP A 196 -7.29 -5.53 -1.91
CA TRP A 196 -7.31 -4.25 -1.21
C TRP A 196 -6.77 -3.12 -2.10
N LEU A 197 -5.65 -3.34 -2.80
CA LEU A 197 -5.06 -2.36 -3.71
C LEU A 197 -6.08 -1.93 -4.78
N ILE A 198 -6.71 -2.90 -5.45
CA ILE A 198 -7.65 -2.58 -6.53
C ILE A 198 -8.90 -1.89 -5.98
N ALA A 199 -9.44 -2.36 -4.86
CA ALA A 199 -10.64 -1.75 -4.29
C ALA A 199 -10.40 -0.30 -3.83
N GLU A 200 -9.24 -0.01 -3.23
CA GLU A 200 -8.90 1.32 -2.75
C GLU A 200 -8.56 2.29 -3.89
N ASP A 201 -7.69 1.89 -4.83
CA ASP A 201 -7.23 2.79 -5.89
C ASP A 201 -8.35 3.15 -6.87
N LEU A 202 -9.22 2.19 -7.23
CA LEU A 202 -10.38 2.49 -8.08
C LEU A 202 -11.36 3.44 -7.39
N TYR A 203 -11.60 3.23 -6.09
CA TYR A 203 -12.44 4.10 -5.28
C TYR A 203 -11.88 5.52 -5.20
N LEU A 204 -10.59 5.68 -4.88
CA LEU A 204 -9.94 6.98 -4.78
C LEU A 204 -9.88 7.70 -6.14
N ALA A 205 -9.63 6.98 -7.22
CA ALA A 205 -9.61 7.54 -8.56
C ALA A 205 -10.98 8.13 -8.96
N MET A 206 -12.07 7.38 -8.71
CA MET A 206 -13.41 7.83 -9.08
C MET A 206 -13.91 8.96 -8.18
N ILE A 207 -13.68 8.88 -6.86
CA ILE A 207 -14.00 9.98 -5.94
C ILE A 207 -13.21 11.23 -6.33
N GLY A 208 -11.90 11.13 -6.51
CA GLY A 208 -11.09 12.30 -6.88
C GLY A 208 -11.52 12.94 -8.20
N ALA A 209 -11.94 12.15 -9.19
CA ALA A 209 -12.46 12.66 -10.46
C ALA A 209 -13.81 13.39 -10.29
N GLU A 210 -14.72 12.87 -9.47
CA GLU A 210 -15.97 13.54 -9.11
C GLU A 210 -15.69 14.86 -8.38
N GLU A 211 -14.87 14.83 -7.33
CA GLU A 211 -14.54 15.98 -6.51
C GLU A 211 -13.93 17.10 -7.36
N ALA A 212 -13.03 16.77 -8.30
CA ALA A 212 -12.44 17.75 -9.21
C ALA A 212 -13.49 18.48 -10.06
N VAL A 213 -14.48 17.75 -10.60
CA VAL A 213 -15.57 18.34 -11.38
C VAL A 213 -16.45 19.23 -10.50
N LEU A 214 -16.82 18.77 -9.30
CA LEU A 214 -17.64 19.53 -8.37
C LEU A 214 -16.94 20.81 -7.88
N MET A 215 -15.66 20.71 -7.53
CA MET A 215 -14.83 21.86 -7.16
C MET A 215 -14.76 22.87 -8.31
N TYR A 216 -14.59 22.41 -9.55
CA TYR A 216 -14.56 23.29 -10.73
C TYR A 216 -15.89 24.04 -10.90
N MET A 217 -17.00 23.39 -10.59
CA MET A 217 -18.34 24.00 -10.59
C MET A 217 -18.60 24.91 -9.37
N GLY A 218 -17.63 25.06 -8.46
CA GLY A 218 -17.76 25.85 -7.24
C GLY A 218 -18.71 25.22 -6.21
N ARG A 219 -18.84 23.89 -6.23
CA ARG A 219 -19.63 23.13 -5.26
C ARG A 219 -18.75 22.66 -4.11
N ASP A 220 -19.38 22.46 -2.96
CA ASP A 220 -18.72 21.82 -1.83
C ASP A 220 -18.45 20.35 -2.13
N ILE A 221 -17.38 19.83 -1.53
CA ILE A 221 -16.95 18.45 -1.69
C ILE A 221 -17.80 17.56 -0.78
N PRO A 222 -18.54 16.57 -1.30
CA PRO A 222 -19.32 15.68 -0.47
C PRO A 222 -18.45 14.77 0.38
N HIS A 223 -19.01 14.31 1.49
CA HIS A 223 -18.45 13.12 2.14
C HIS A 223 -18.58 11.92 1.20
N PRO A 224 -17.56 11.03 1.06
CA PRO A 224 -17.57 9.99 0.03
C PRO A 224 -18.76 9.01 0.04
N MET A 225 -19.45 8.86 1.18
CA MET A 225 -20.69 8.07 1.25
C MET A 225 -21.87 8.70 0.51
N HIS A 226 -21.82 9.99 0.21
CA HIS A 226 -22.87 10.74 -0.47
C HIS A 226 -22.50 11.10 -1.93
N ALA A 227 -21.28 10.79 -2.35
CA ALA A 227 -20.74 11.06 -3.68
C ALA A 227 -21.68 10.67 -4.84
N ALA A 228 -22.18 9.43 -4.85
CA ALA A 228 -23.13 8.99 -5.88
C ALA A 228 -24.46 9.77 -5.89
N GLY A 229 -24.93 10.25 -4.73
CA GLY A 229 -26.12 11.09 -4.62
C GLY A 229 -25.89 12.50 -5.14
N ASP A 230 -24.73 13.08 -4.81
CA ASP A 230 -24.35 14.42 -5.26
C ASP A 230 -24.09 14.46 -6.76
N MET A 231 -23.48 13.40 -7.32
CA MET A 231 -23.43 13.21 -8.77
C MET A 231 -24.81 13.23 -9.43
N LYS A 232 -25.79 12.49 -8.86
CA LYS A 232 -27.16 12.46 -9.41
C LYS A 232 -27.75 13.87 -9.43
N LYS A 233 -27.60 14.61 -8.34
CA LYS A 233 -28.12 15.97 -8.18
C LYS A 233 -27.43 17.01 -9.08
N TYR A 234 -26.09 17.00 -9.15
CA TYR A 234 -25.34 18.09 -9.76
C TYR A 234 -24.88 17.81 -11.19
N LEU A 235 -24.80 16.55 -11.60
CA LEU A 235 -24.31 16.16 -12.92
C LEU A 235 -25.37 15.44 -13.75
N VAL A 236 -26.15 14.51 -13.17
CA VAL A 236 -27.17 13.76 -13.92
C VAL A 236 -28.44 14.58 -14.13
N GLU A 237 -29.03 15.15 -13.08
CA GLU A 237 -30.27 15.96 -13.18
C GLU A 237 -30.12 17.15 -14.15
N PRO A 238 -29.00 17.89 -14.18
CA PRO A 238 -28.79 18.94 -15.17
C PRO A 238 -28.45 18.43 -16.59
N GLY A 239 -28.35 17.11 -16.77
CA GLY A 239 -28.07 16.47 -18.06
C GLY A 239 -26.62 16.59 -18.52
N LEU A 240 -25.66 16.77 -17.61
CA LEU A 240 -24.24 16.81 -17.95
C LEU A 240 -23.67 15.42 -18.22
N ILE A 241 -24.23 14.39 -17.57
CA ILE A 241 -23.84 12.98 -17.74
C ILE A 241 -25.03 12.04 -17.71
N ASP A 242 -24.80 10.82 -18.19
CA ASP A 242 -25.73 9.70 -18.03
C ASP A 242 -25.76 9.20 -16.57
N SER A 243 -26.95 8.81 -16.11
CA SER A 243 -27.17 8.19 -14.80
C SER A 243 -26.26 6.99 -14.48
N LYS A 244 -25.85 6.22 -15.50
CA LYS A 244 -25.02 5.02 -15.33
C LYS A 244 -23.69 5.32 -14.63
N TYR A 245 -23.14 6.53 -14.79
CA TYR A 245 -21.86 6.90 -14.17
C TYR A 245 -22.01 7.06 -12.65
N ALA A 246 -23.14 7.56 -12.17
CA ALA A 246 -23.43 7.58 -10.74
C ALA A 246 -23.60 6.17 -10.17
N ASP A 247 -24.18 5.25 -10.95
CA ASP A 247 -24.31 3.84 -10.56
C ASP A 247 -22.95 3.12 -10.56
N TYR A 248 -22.04 3.46 -11.48
CA TYR A 248 -20.67 2.95 -11.47
C TYR A 248 -19.92 3.36 -10.20
N LEU A 249 -20.07 4.62 -9.79
CA LEU A 249 -19.47 5.11 -8.55
C LEU A 249 -20.03 4.38 -7.33
N ASP A 250 -21.35 4.24 -7.25
CA ASP A 250 -21.99 3.51 -6.16
C ASP A 250 -21.54 2.04 -6.07
N ASP A 251 -21.40 1.37 -7.22
CA ASP A 251 -20.88 0.00 -7.29
C ASP A 251 -19.45 -0.13 -6.75
N VAL A 252 -18.56 0.80 -7.10
CA VAL A 252 -17.16 0.78 -6.63
C VAL A 252 -17.07 1.13 -5.13
N VAL A 253 -17.87 2.09 -4.65
CA VAL A 253 -17.96 2.41 -3.22
C VAL A 253 -18.43 1.20 -2.40
N LYS A 254 -19.46 0.49 -2.89
CA LYS A 254 -19.96 -0.75 -2.25
C LYS A 254 -18.92 -1.85 -2.29
N PHE A 255 -18.23 -2.04 -3.42
CA PHE A 255 -17.17 -3.02 -3.55
C PHE A 255 -16.04 -2.77 -2.54
N ARG A 256 -15.56 -1.53 -2.43
CA ARG A 256 -14.54 -1.14 -1.45
C ARG A 256 -14.96 -1.43 -0.02
N LYS A 257 -16.18 -1.06 0.37
CA LYS A 257 -16.74 -1.37 1.70
C LYS A 257 -16.82 -2.87 1.98
N ALA A 258 -17.26 -3.67 1.01
CA ALA A 258 -17.35 -5.12 1.16
C ALA A 258 -15.96 -5.78 1.32
N VAL A 259 -14.93 -5.23 0.68
CA VAL A 259 -13.52 -5.64 0.87
C VAL A 259 -13.01 -5.24 2.26
N GLU A 260 -13.26 -4.00 2.69
CA GLU A 260 -12.88 -3.47 4.02
C GLU A 260 -13.49 -4.31 5.16
N HIS A 261 -14.78 -4.63 5.07
CA HIS A 261 -15.48 -5.46 6.05
C HIS A 261 -15.15 -6.96 5.95
N ARG A 262 -14.25 -7.35 5.04
CA ARG A 262 -13.84 -8.75 4.79
C ARG A 262 -15.02 -9.67 4.44
N GLU A 263 -16.08 -9.11 3.88
CA GLU A 263 -17.19 -9.87 3.30
C GLU A 263 -16.70 -10.58 2.03
N ILE A 264 -15.85 -9.89 1.27
CA ILE A 264 -15.13 -10.43 0.13
C ILE A 264 -13.72 -10.83 0.57
N LYS A 265 -13.42 -12.13 0.52
CA LYS A 265 -12.14 -12.70 0.96
C LYS A 265 -11.22 -13.17 -0.17
N ASP A 266 -11.81 -13.43 -1.33
CA ASP A 266 -11.13 -13.82 -2.55
C ASP A 266 -12.03 -13.46 -3.73
N VAL A 267 -11.43 -12.96 -4.81
CA VAL A 267 -12.16 -12.61 -6.04
C VAL A 267 -11.34 -13.10 -7.22
N GLU A 268 -12.01 -13.82 -8.10
CA GLU A 268 -11.43 -14.21 -9.38
C GLU A 268 -11.11 -12.95 -10.19
N SER A 269 -9.95 -12.88 -10.84
CA SER A 269 -9.53 -11.68 -11.59
C SER A 269 -10.59 -11.20 -12.57
N SER A 270 -11.29 -12.12 -13.24
CA SER A 270 -12.37 -11.84 -14.19
C SER A 270 -13.56 -11.09 -13.59
N LYS A 271 -13.75 -11.15 -12.27
CA LYS A 271 -14.79 -10.39 -11.55
C LYS A 271 -14.32 -9.00 -11.12
N ILE A 272 -13.02 -8.71 -11.23
CA ILE A 272 -12.42 -7.42 -10.91
C ILE A 272 -12.38 -6.52 -12.15
N ASP A 273 -12.09 -7.09 -13.32
CA ASP A 273 -12.00 -6.35 -14.59
C ASP A 273 -13.23 -5.45 -14.85
N PRO A 274 -14.49 -5.87 -14.58
CA PRO A 274 -15.64 -4.98 -14.74
C PRO A 274 -15.62 -3.72 -13.85
N TYR A 275 -14.99 -3.77 -12.67
CA TYR A 275 -14.84 -2.57 -11.83
C TYR A 275 -13.77 -1.63 -12.38
N ILE A 276 -12.70 -2.18 -12.97
CA ILE A 276 -11.66 -1.40 -13.64
C ILE A 276 -12.27 -0.69 -14.85
N GLU A 277 -12.99 -1.42 -15.72
CA GLU A 277 -13.65 -0.84 -16.90
C GLU A 277 -14.64 0.27 -16.53
N LYS A 278 -15.43 0.07 -15.46
CA LYS A 278 -16.33 1.10 -14.93
C LYS A 278 -15.59 2.35 -14.48
N ALA A 279 -14.48 2.18 -13.76
CA ALA A 279 -13.68 3.29 -13.28
C ALA A 279 -13.01 4.05 -14.43
N GLU A 280 -12.45 3.35 -15.42
CA GLU A 280 -11.87 3.97 -16.62
C GLU A 280 -12.91 4.77 -17.41
N ALA A 281 -14.07 4.18 -17.67
CA ALA A 281 -15.16 4.86 -18.37
C ALA A 281 -15.67 6.08 -17.59
N PHE A 282 -15.72 5.99 -16.26
CA PHE A 282 -16.11 7.08 -15.37
C PHE A 282 -15.11 8.23 -15.41
N VAL A 283 -13.83 7.95 -15.20
CA VAL A 283 -12.77 8.97 -15.18
C VAL A 283 -12.69 9.67 -16.53
N ALA A 284 -12.79 8.92 -17.63
CA ALA A 284 -12.83 9.50 -18.97
C ALA A 284 -14.01 10.46 -19.18
N GLU A 285 -15.20 10.11 -18.67
CA GLU A 285 -16.35 11.01 -18.75
C GLU A 285 -16.16 12.26 -17.87
N MET A 286 -15.63 12.12 -16.66
CA MET A 286 -15.32 13.26 -15.78
C MET A 286 -14.29 14.21 -16.42
N GLU A 287 -13.23 13.67 -17.04
CA GLU A 287 -12.23 14.46 -17.75
C GLU A 287 -12.87 15.24 -18.91
N LYS A 288 -13.74 14.58 -19.69
CA LYS A 288 -14.46 15.22 -20.79
C LYS A 288 -15.33 16.37 -20.30
N ILE A 289 -16.12 16.18 -19.24
CA ILE A 289 -16.97 17.25 -18.67
C ILE A 289 -16.11 18.41 -18.17
N LEU A 290 -15.01 18.11 -17.47
CA LEU A 290 -14.13 19.13 -16.92
C LEU A 290 -13.60 20.03 -18.05
N ARG A 291 -13.13 19.44 -19.15
CA ARG A 291 -12.71 20.16 -20.36
C ARG A 291 -13.86 20.99 -20.96
N GLU A 292 -15.06 20.42 -21.05
CA GLU A 292 -16.23 21.16 -21.57
C GLU A 292 -16.60 22.37 -20.69
N LEU A 293 -16.52 22.22 -19.37
CA LEU A 293 -16.76 23.29 -18.40
C LEU A 293 -15.69 24.38 -18.51
N GLU A 294 -14.41 24.00 -18.68
CA GLU A 294 -13.31 24.93 -18.92
C GLU A 294 -13.50 25.77 -20.18
N VAL A 295 -13.82 25.11 -21.29
CA VAL A 295 -14.10 25.81 -22.56
C VAL A 295 -15.29 26.75 -22.41
N ARG A 296 -16.35 26.31 -21.74
CA ARG A 296 -17.55 27.13 -21.51
C ARG A 296 -17.23 28.36 -20.65
N ARG A 297 -16.44 28.19 -19.57
CA ARG A 297 -16.01 29.30 -18.71
C ARG A 297 -15.15 30.31 -19.48
N LYS A 298 -14.13 29.84 -20.21
CA LYS A 298 -13.29 30.70 -21.05
C LYS A 298 -14.11 31.49 -22.07
N ARG A 299 -15.07 30.83 -22.76
CA ARG A 299 -15.99 31.50 -23.68
C ARG A 299 -16.80 32.59 -22.99
N SER A 300 -17.34 32.31 -21.80
CA SER A 300 -18.11 33.28 -21.03
C SER A 300 -17.27 34.50 -20.61
N ASP A 301 -16.04 34.27 -20.14
CA ASP A 301 -15.14 35.35 -19.72
C ASP A 301 -14.70 36.20 -20.92
N ILE A 302 -14.37 35.58 -22.06
CA ILE A 302 -14.04 36.30 -23.31
C ILE A 302 -15.25 37.11 -23.80
N GLN A 303 -16.45 36.53 -23.82
CA GLN A 303 -17.68 37.21 -24.20
C GLN A 303 -17.92 38.44 -23.33
N ARG A 304 -17.81 38.30 -22.00
CA ARG A 304 -18.00 39.40 -21.06
C ARG A 304 -16.95 40.49 -21.24
N ALA A 305 -15.68 40.13 -21.38
CA ALA A 305 -14.60 41.09 -21.63
C ALA A 305 -14.83 41.85 -22.95
N TYR A 306 -15.27 41.15 -24.01
CA TYR A 306 -15.65 41.74 -25.29
C TYR A 306 -16.78 42.76 -25.14
N GLU A 307 -17.90 42.38 -24.53
CA GLU A 307 -19.04 43.27 -24.35
C GLU A 307 -18.68 44.53 -23.56
N VAL A 308 -17.97 44.37 -22.45
CA VAL A 308 -17.56 45.50 -21.59
C VAL A 308 -16.59 46.42 -22.33
N MET A 309 -15.58 45.87 -23.01
CA MET A 309 -14.58 46.68 -23.72
C MET A 309 -15.22 47.46 -24.88
N ILE A 310 -16.07 46.81 -25.67
CA ILE A 310 -16.73 47.46 -26.81
C ILE A 310 -17.72 48.53 -26.34
N LYS A 311 -18.56 48.25 -25.34
CA LYS A 311 -19.47 49.26 -24.77
C LYS A 311 -18.72 50.47 -24.22
N ALA A 312 -17.64 50.24 -23.46
CA ALA A 312 -16.81 51.32 -22.93
C ALA A 312 -16.15 52.14 -24.06
N SER A 313 -15.69 51.48 -25.12
CA SER A 313 -15.09 52.13 -26.30
C SER A 313 -16.11 52.97 -27.05
N VAL A 314 -17.33 52.46 -27.26
CA VAL A 314 -18.45 53.19 -27.87
C VAL A 314 -18.80 54.41 -27.02
N ALA A 315 -18.90 54.25 -25.69
CA ALA A 315 -19.19 55.35 -24.77
C ALA A 315 -18.11 56.44 -24.85
N ALA A 316 -16.83 56.07 -24.83
CA ALA A 316 -15.73 57.02 -24.94
C ALA A 316 -15.75 57.79 -26.28
N LEU A 317 -15.98 57.11 -27.41
CA LEU A 317 -16.07 57.73 -28.73
C LEU A 317 -17.32 58.62 -28.89
N LYS A 318 -18.45 58.26 -28.27
CA LYS A 318 -19.64 59.12 -28.21
C LYS A 318 -19.37 60.39 -27.41
N ALA A 319 -18.62 60.32 -26.30
CA ALA A 319 -18.29 61.49 -25.48
C ALA A 319 -17.56 62.58 -26.26
N VAL A 320 -16.75 62.18 -27.24
CA VAL A 320 -16.02 63.10 -28.13
C VAL A 320 -16.71 63.33 -29.48
N ASN A 321 -17.94 62.81 -29.68
CA ASN A 321 -18.70 62.87 -30.93
C ASN A 321 -17.92 62.32 -32.15
N LYS A 322 -17.15 61.24 -31.96
CA LYS A 322 -16.34 60.58 -33.01
C LYS A 322 -16.62 59.09 -33.16
N LEU A 323 -17.82 58.63 -32.77
CA LEU A 323 -18.23 57.25 -33.01
C LEU A 323 -18.35 57.00 -34.53
N PRO A 324 -17.67 55.96 -35.09
CA PRO A 324 -17.82 55.62 -36.49
C PRO A 324 -19.19 54.98 -36.78
N GLN A 325 -19.67 55.10 -38.02
CA GLN A 325 -20.89 54.44 -38.47
C GLN A 325 -20.70 52.92 -38.68
N ASP A 326 -19.52 52.51 -39.17
CA ASP A 326 -19.17 51.09 -39.32
C ASP A 326 -18.45 50.59 -38.06
N PRO A 327 -18.99 49.57 -37.36
CA PRO A 327 -18.32 48.88 -36.26
C PRO A 327 -16.88 48.43 -36.54
N LYS A 328 -16.54 48.07 -37.79
CA LYS A 328 -15.19 47.61 -38.15
C LYS A 328 -14.14 48.70 -38.05
N GLU A 329 -14.55 49.96 -38.16
CA GLU A 329 -13.66 51.12 -38.02
C GLU A 329 -13.47 51.53 -36.55
N LEU A 330 -14.13 50.86 -35.60
CA LEU A 330 -14.01 51.15 -34.17
C LEU A 330 -12.56 51.13 -33.66
N PRO A 331 -11.70 50.14 -33.98
CA PRO A 331 -10.30 50.15 -33.54
C PRO A 331 -9.52 51.36 -34.08
N ARG A 332 -9.75 51.74 -35.34
CA ARG A 332 -9.11 52.92 -35.95
C ARG A 332 -9.60 54.23 -35.34
N ALA A 333 -10.91 54.35 -35.11
CA ALA A 333 -11.50 55.51 -34.45
C ALA A 333 -11.02 55.63 -33.00
N PHE A 334 -10.94 54.51 -32.27
CA PHE A 334 -10.40 54.44 -30.91
C PHE A 334 -9.00 55.05 -30.87
N LYS A 335 -8.11 54.59 -31.75
CA LYS A 335 -6.76 55.11 -31.85
C LYS A 335 -6.71 56.61 -32.15
N LYS A 336 -7.33 57.01 -33.24
CA LYS A 336 -7.27 58.38 -33.77
C LYS A 336 -7.89 59.42 -32.83
N HIS A 337 -8.93 59.04 -32.11
CA HIS A 337 -9.77 60.00 -31.38
C HIS A 337 -9.67 59.90 -29.86
N LEU A 338 -9.12 58.81 -29.30
CA LEU A 338 -8.94 58.66 -27.86
C LEU A 338 -7.46 58.62 -27.45
N THR A 339 -6.63 57.79 -28.10
CA THR A 339 -5.25 57.56 -27.63
C THR A 339 -4.22 58.47 -28.29
N GLU A 340 -4.29 58.75 -29.60
CA GLU A 340 -3.43 59.75 -30.26
C GLU A 340 -3.56 61.14 -29.62
N PRO A 341 -4.78 61.63 -29.28
CA PRO A 341 -4.95 62.88 -28.54
C PRO A 341 -4.65 62.77 -27.03
N LYS A 342 -4.27 61.57 -26.54
CA LYS A 342 -3.97 61.26 -25.13
C LYS A 342 -5.13 61.49 -24.15
N LEU A 343 -6.38 61.34 -24.61
CA LEU A 343 -7.56 61.32 -23.76
C LEU A 343 -7.70 60.01 -22.97
N VAL A 344 -7.10 58.94 -23.51
CA VAL A 344 -6.99 57.61 -22.91
C VAL A 344 -5.54 57.14 -23.07
N ASN A 345 -5.02 56.35 -22.14
CA ASN A 345 -3.67 55.81 -22.25
C ASN A 345 -3.50 54.95 -23.53
N PRO A 346 -2.46 55.16 -24.37
CA PRO A 346 -2.22 54.37 -25.58
C PRO A 346 -2.13 52.85 -25.36
N PHE A 347 -1.75 52.38 -24.18
CA PHE A 347 -1.76 50.96 -23.82
C PHE A 347 -3.13 50.29 -24.04
N TYR A 348 -4.24 51.04 -23.96
CA TYR A 348 -5.58 50.47 -24.19
C TYR A 348 -5.86 50.11 -25.65
N GLU A 349 -5.03 50.54 -26.62
CA GLU A 349 -5.04 49.98 -27.97
C GLU A 349 -4.69 48.49 -27.92
N ASP A 350 -3.62 48.11 -27.20
CA ASP A 350 -3.20 46.72 -27.08
C ASP A 350 -4.23 45.85 -26.34
N VAL A 351 -4.93 46.44 -25.36
CA VAL A 351 -6.01 45.79 -24.62
C VAL A 351 -7.21 45.55 -25.55
N LEU A 352 -7.61 46.54 -26.35
CA LEU A 352 -8.69 46.40 -27.34
C LEU A 352 -8.35 45.30 -28.35
N ASP A 353 -7.14 45.33 -28.92
CA ASP A 353 -6.66 44.29 -29.83
C ASP A 353 -6.62 42.91 -29.16
N GLY A 354 -6.26 42.87 -27.87
CA GLY A 354 -6.27 41.64 -27.09
C GLY A 354 -7.66 41.03 -26.94
N VAL A 355 -8.67 41.86 -26.65
CA VAL A 355 -10.07 41.46 -26.57
C VAL A 355 -10.60 40.98 -27.92
N LEU A 356 -10.30 41.72 -29.00
CA LEU A 356 -10.71 41.35 -30.37
C LEU A 356 -10.04 40.04 -30.82
N PHE A 357 -8.77 39.83 -30.49
CA PHE A 357 -8.07 38.56 -30.73
C PHE A 357 -8.76 37.39 -30.01
N MET A 358 -9.10 37.53 -28.73
CA MET A 358 -9.81 36.49 -27.98
C MET A 358 -11.19 36.20 -28.57
N ARG A 359 -11.92 37.25 -28.97
CA ARG A 359 -13.21 37.14 -29.67
C ARG A 359 -13.07 36.39 -31.00
N GLN A 360 -12.04 36.69 -31.78
CA GLN A 360 -11.73 36.00 -33.02
C GLN A 360 -11.48 34.51 -32.78
N LYS A 361 -10.61 34.15 -31.83
CA LYS A 361 -10.36 32.74 -31.47
C LYS A 361 -11.62 32.04 -30.99
N MET A 362 -12.52 32.74 -30.30
CA MET A 362 -13.82 32.20 -29.92
C MET A 362 -14.72 31.89 -31.12
N ASN A 363 -14.81 32.82 -32.08
CA ASN A 363 -15.57 32.62 -33.32
C ASN A 363 -14.99 31.48 -34.18
N GLU A 364 -13.66 31.29 -34.16
CA GLU A 364 -12.95 30.19 -34.81
C GLU A 364 -13.09 28.84 -34.08
N LYS A 365 -13.80 28.78 -32.94
CA LYS A 365 -13.88 27.62 -32.04
C LYS A 365 -12.52 27.17 -31.47
N LYS A 366 -11.56 28.09 -31.36
CA LYS A 366 -10.18 27.88 -30.88
C LYS A 366 -9.90 28.58 -29.54
N VAL A 367 -10.89 28.63 -28.65
CA VAL A 367 -10.74 29.26 -27.32
C VAL A 367 -9.69 28.57 -26.46
N GLU A 368 -9.52 27.26 -26.63
CA GLU A 368 -8.52 26.47 -25.92
C GLU A 368 -7.09 26.94 -26.18
N ASP A 369 -6.84 27.52 -27.36
CA ASP A 369 -5.53 28.08 -27.72
C ASP A 369 -5.18 29.33 -26.89
N VAL A 370 -6.17 29.99 -26.27
CA VAL A 370 -5.95 31.19 -25.46
C VAL A 370 -5.69 30.80 -24.01
N SER A 371 -4.57 31.27 -23.45
CA SER A 371 -4.21 30.98 -22.07
C SER A 371 -5.15 31.68 -21.07
N GLU A 372 -5.47 31.00 -19.96
CA GLU A 372 -6.34 31.55 -18.90
C GLU A 372 -5.74 32.82 -18.28
N ARG A 373 -4.42 32.83 -18.09
CA ARG A 373 -3.70 34.00 -17.60
C ARG A 373 -3.93 35.21 -18.51
N TYR A 374 -3.90 35.02 -19.83
CA TYR A 374 -4.12 36.11 -20.78
C TYR A 374 -5.57 36.61 -20.72
N ILE A 375 -6.55 35.71 -20.64
CA ILE A 375 -7.97 36.07 -20.47
C ILE A 375 -8.16 36.88 -19.19
N ALA A 376 -7.62 36.41 -18.06
CA ALA A 376 -7.74 37.06 -16.76
C ALA A 376 -7.09 38.45 -16.73
N LEU A 377 -5.84 38.58 -17.23
CA LEU A 377 -5.15 39.85 -17.30
C LEU A 377 -5.87 40.84 -18.22
N THR A 378 -6.29 40.40 -19.40
CA THR A 378 -7.03 41.25 -20.33
C THR A 378 -8.34 41.73 -19.71
N THR A 379 -9.08 40.84 -19.03
CA THR A 379 -10.32 41.19 -18.33
C THR A 379 -10.10 42.23 -17.23
N GLU A 380 -9.01 42.12 -16.47
CA GLU A 380 -8.64 43.13 -15.45
C GLU A 380 -8.27 44.47 -16.09
N TYR A 381 -7.56 44.48 -17.23
CA TYR A 381 -7.29 45.72 -17.96
C TYR A 381 -8.56 46.34 -18.54
N VAL A 382 -9.50 45.55 -19.07
CA VAL A 382 -10.81 46.02 -19.50
C VAL A 382 -11.57 46.67 -18.34
N ARG A 383 -11.55 46.07 -17.15
CA ARG A 383 -12.16 46.67 -15.94
C ARG A 383 -11.53 48.03 -15.61
N ARG A 384 -10.20 48.16 -15.71
CA ARG A 384 -9.50 49.43 -15.48
C ARG A 384 -9.83 50.46 -16.56
N PHE A 385 -9.99 50.04 -17.81
CA PHE A 385 -10.38 50.92 -18.91
C PHE A 385 -11.73 51.59 -18.65
N VAL A 386 -12.72 50.86 -18.12
CA VAL A 386 -14.02 51.45 -17.71
C VAL A 386 -13.80 52.61 -16.72
N GLY A 387 -12.81 52.50 -15.83
CA GLY A 387 -12.39 53.57 -14.94
C GLY A 387 -11.79 54.79 -15.65
N GLU A 388 -10.98 54.58 -16.70
CA GLU A 388 -10.48 55.69 -17.54
C GLU A 388 -11.59 56.39 -18.31
N VAL A 389 -12.55 55.63 -18.88
CA VAL A 389 -13.71 56.24 -19.55
C VAL A 389 -14.51 57.09 -18.57
N ARG A 390 -14.69 56.65 -17.32
CA ARG A 390 -15.33 57.47 -16.29
C ARG A 390 -14.59 58.77 -16.02
N ARG A 391 -13.26 58.75 -15.96
CA ARG A 391 -12.44 59.97 -15.81
C ARG A 391 -12.61 60.91 -17.00
N LEU A 392 -12.56 60.38 -18.21
CA LEU A 392 -12.79 61.15 -19.45
C LEU A 392 -14.13 61.88 -19.42
N TYR A 393 -15.21 61.21 -19.01
CA TYR A 393 -16.53 61.84 -18.89
C TYR A 393 -16.55 62.97 -17.86
N ASN A 394 -15.90 62.78 -16.71
CA ASN A 394 -15.76 63.83 -15.70
C ASN A 394 -14.98 65.03 -16.22
N ASP A 395 -13.87 64.80 -16.92
CA ASP A 395 -13.04 65.86 -17.50
C ASP A 395 -13.79 66.66 -18.59
N LEU A 396 -14.69 66.01 -19.32
CA LEU A 396 -15.57 66.63 -20.32
C LEU A 396 -16.83 67.28 -19.70
N GLY A 397 -17.03 67.18 -18.38
CA GLY A 397 -18.22 67.71 -17.71
C GLY A 397 -19.53 66.99 -18.06
N VAL A 398 -19.47 65.75 -18.52
CA VAL A 398 -20.62 64.94 -18.95
C VAL A 398 -20.95 63.90 -17.88
N ASN A 399 -22.23 63.74 -17.55
CA ASN A 399 -22.67 62.73 -16.58
C ASN A 399 -22.46 61.30 -17.13
N PHE A 400 -21.45 60.61 -16.60
CA PHE A 400 -21.09 59.24 -16.99
C PHE A 400 -22.25 58.26 -16.80
N GLU A 401 -22.98 58.30 -15.68
CA GLU A 401 -24.02 57.31 -15.39
C GLU A 401 -25.23 57.43 -16.32
N GLU A 402 -25.58 58.64 -16.73
CA GLU A 402 -26.66 58.86 -17.68
C GLU A 402 -26.26 58.43 -19.09
N ALA A 403 -25.01 58.66 -19.48
CA ALA A 403 -24.48 58.27 -20.78
C ALA A 403 -24.33 56.74 -20.91
N THR A 404 -23.85 56.05 -19.87
CA THR A 404 -23.71 54.58 -19.90
C THR A 404 -25.06 53.87 -19.91
N LYS A 405 -26.09 54.39 -19.23
CA LYS A 405 -27.46 53.83 -19.29
C LYS A 405 -28.01 53.75 -20.72
N ARG A 406 -27.69 54.73 -21.58
CA ARG A 406 -28.10 54.74 -22.98
C ARG A 406 -27.32 53.71 -23.80
N VAL A 407 -26.02 53.57 -23.56
CA VAL A 407 -25.16 52.58 -24.24
C VAL A 407 -25.47 51.15 -23.79
N ASP A 408 -25.88 50.95 -22.54
CA ASP A 408 -26.21 49.62 -22.02
C ASP A 408 -27.48 49.01 -22.63
N GLN A 409 -28.39 49.85 -23.13
CA GLN A 409 -29.61 49.47 -23.84
C GLN A 409 -29.38 49.18 -25.33
N GLU A 410 -28.20 49.53 -25.87
CA GLU A 410 -27.85 49.29 -27.27
C GLU A 410 -27.25 47.88 -27.44
N GLN A 411 -27.53 47.25 -28.60
CA GLN A 411 -26.85 46.01 -28.96
C GLN A 411 -25.35 46.28 -29.12
N VAL A 412 -24.52 45.40 -28.54
CA VAL A 412 -23.07 45.49 -28.67
C VAL A 412 -22.72 45.30 -30.15
N PRO A 413 -22.04 46.28 -30.79
CA PRO A 413 -21.69 46.16 -32.20
C PRO A 413 -20.72 44.99 -32.42
N ASP A 414 -20.91 44.24 -33.50
CA ASP A 414 -20.03 43.13 -33.87
C ASP A 414 -18.81 43.66 -34.62
N VAL A 415 -17.69 43.80 -33.91
CA VAL A 415 -16.41 44.28 -34.43
C VAL A 415 -15.62 43.08 -34.93
N ASN A 416 -15.96 42.62 -36.14
CA ASN A 416 -15.28 41.49 -36.77
C ASN A 416 -14.10 41.99 -37.63
N VAL A 417 -12.94 42.11 -36.98
CA VAL A 417 -11.66 42.53 -37.60
C VAL A 417 -10.63 41.43 -37.36
N LYS A 418 -9.80 41.13 -38.38
CA LYS A 418 -8.71 40.18 -38.25
C LYS A 418 -7.58 40.79 -37.41
N ILE A 419 -7.29 40.20 -36.26
CA ILE A 419 -6.16 40.56 -35.40
C ILE A 419 -5.01 39.57 -35.62
N ALA A 420 -3.78 40.09 -35.67
CA ALA A 420 -2.59 39.26 -35.77
C ALA A 420 -2.44 38.35 -34.55
N GLU A 421 -1.80 37.20 -34.71
CA GLU A 421 -1.61 36.27 -33.59
C GLU A 421 -0.74 36.89 -32.49
N LYS A 422 -1.30 36.94 -31.28
CA LYS A 422 -0.58 37.39 -30.09
C LYS A 422 0.09 36.19 -29.42
N LYS A 423 1.40 36.01 -29.65
CA LYS A 423 2.17 34.87 -29.10
C LYS A 423 2.07 34.73 -27.58
N GLU A 424 2.00 35.85 -26.86
CA GLU A 424 1.80 35.94 -25.41
C GLU A 424 0.41 35.49 -24.95
N ALA A 425 -0.59 35.53 -25.84
CA ALA A 425 -1.94 35.08 -25.59
C ALA A 425 -2.11 33.57 -25.79
N LEU A 426 -1.26 32.98 -26.63
CA LEU A 426 -1.32 31.56 -26.95
C LEU A 426 -0.83 30.72 -25.77
N ALA A 427 -1.54 29.64 -25.48
CA ALA A 427 -1.08 28.59 -24.59
C ALA A 427 0.15 27.92 -25.21
N TYR A 428 1.35 28.38 -24.86
CA TYR A 428 2.58 27.71 -25.28
C TYR A 428 2.55 26.29 -24.73
N LYS A 429 2.65 25.27 -25.60
CA LYS A 429 2.57 23.83 -25.26
C LYS A 429 3.78 23.32 -24.44
N ALA A 430 4.21 24.06 -23.42
CA ALA A 430 5.38 23.75 -22.59
C ALA A 430 5.07 22.99 -21.30
N SER A 431 3.81 22.76 -20.95
CA SER A 431 3.44 21.95 -19.77
C SER A 431 3.02 20.51 -20.12
N ALA A 432 2.47 20.24 -21.30
CA ALA A 432 1.82 18.95 -21.62
C ALA A 432 2.74 17.80 -22.10
N LYS A 433 4.08 17.98 -22.10
CA LYS A 433 5.00 16.90 -22.53
C LYS A 433 6.24 16.70 -21.65
N LYS A 434 6.57 17.67 -20.78
CA LYS A 434 7.71 17.59 -19.87
C LYS A 434 7.30 17.26 -18.44
N GLY A 435 6.16 17.80 -17.99
CA GLY A 435 5.61 17.56 -16.65
C GLY A 435 5.40 16.08 -16.38
N ASP A 436 4.63 15.39 -17.21
CA ASP A 436 4.31 13.97 -16.95
C ASP A 436 5.56 13.08 -16.90
N LYS A 437 6.56 13.26 -17.78
CA LYS A 437 7.76 12.40 -17.75
C LYS A 437 8.74 12.75 -16.64
N GLU A 438 8.98 14.04 -16.38
CA GLU A 438 9.90 14.45 -15.31
C GLU A 438 9.28 14.26 -13.93
N GLU A 439 7.97 14.50 -13.76
CA GLU A 439 7.26 14.22 -12.50
C GLU A 439 7.03 12.72 -12.29
N GLU A 440 6.76 11.93 -13.33
CA GLU A 440 6.69 10.46 -13.22
C GLU A 440 8.08 9.86 -12.94
N GLU A 441 9.16 10.35 -13.58
CA GLU A 441 10.52 9.94 -13.24
C GLU A 441 10.95 10.41 -11.84
N GLU A 442 10.57 11.62 -11.43
CA GLU A 442 10.88 12.16 -10.10
C GLU A 442 10.06 11.44 -9.02
N MET A 443 8.81 11.10 -9.29
CA MET A 443 7.95 10.31 -8.42
C MET A 443 8.44 8.86 -8.34
N GLN A 444 8.85 8.24 -9.45
CA GLN A 444 9.49 6.91 -9.45
C GLN A 444 10.85 6.94 -8.72
N ARG A 445 11.65 8.01 -8.87
CA ARG A 445 12.90 8.20 -8.10
C ARG A 445 12.61 8.40 -6.61
N LYS A 446 11.58 9.15 -6.24
CA LYS A 446 11.14 9.34 -4.85
C LYS A 446 10.58 8.05 -4.24
N LEU A 447 9.83 7.25 -5.01
CA LEU A 447 9.34 5.94 -4.60
C LEU A 447 10.48 4.91 -4.45
N ALA A 448 11.46 4.92 -5.36
CA ALA A 448 12.67 4.10 -5.25
C ALA A 448 13.56 4.51 -4.07
N ALA A 449 13.69 5.83 -3.82
CA ALA A 449 14.42 6.36 -2.67
C ALA A 449 13.69 6.07 -1.34
N ALA A 450 12.36 6.15 -1.30
CA ALA A 450 11.55 5.80 -0.13
C ALA A 450 11.57 4.29 0.15
N GLY A 451 11.63 3.45 -0.88
CA GLY A 451 11.82 2.00 -0.77
C GLY A 451 13.20 1.62 -0.26
N GLN A 452 14.26 2.36 -0.63
CA GLN A 452 15.62 2.14 -0.15
C GLN A 452 15.92 2.79 1.22
N SER A 453 15.17 3.83 1.60
CA SER A 453 15.30 4.49 2.91
C SER A 453 14.78 3.61 4.04
N LYS A 454 13.64 2.91 3.83
CA LYS A 454 13.08 2.00 4.85
C LYS A 454 13.98 0.78 5.12
N ASP A 455 14.74 0.29 4.14
CA ASP A 455 15.71 -0.80 4.34
C ASP A 455 17.05 -0.34 4.99
N LYS A 456 17.34 0.97 5.00
CA LYS A 456 18.53 1.54 5.65
C LYS A 456 18.26 2.11 7.04
N GLU A 457 17.05 2.58 7.33
CA GLU A 457 16.66 3.05 8.67
C GLU A 457 16.40 1.88 9.63
N ILE A 458 15.79 0.78 9.17
CA ILE A 458 15.61 -0.42 10.01
C ILE A 458 16.97 -1.04 10.40
N LYS A 459 18.00 -0.92 9.55
CA LYS A 459 19.36 -1.42 9.87
C LYS A 459 20.22 -0.47 10.71
N LYS A 460 19.81 0.78 10.92
CA LYS A 460 20.55 1.73 11.76
C LYS A 460 19.99 1.85 13.17
N GLU A 461 18.70 1.62 13.37
CA GLU A 461 18.10 1.58 14.71
C GLU A 461 18.37 0.25 15.44
N GLU A 462 18.53 -0.88 14.75
CA GLU A 462 18.89 -2.17 15.39
C GLU A 462 20.38 -2.33 15.75
N VAL A 463 21.25 -1.34 15.46
CA VAL A 463 22.71 -1.42 15.76
C VAL A 463 23.14 -0.45 16.87
N LYS A 464 22.22 0.33 17.46
CA LYS A 464 22.57 1.30 18.53
C LYS A 464 22.06 0.99 19.94
N GLU A 465 21.38 -0.13 20.18
CA GLU A 465 20.86 -0.45 21.53
C GLU A 465 21.52 -1.60 22.29
N HIS A 466 22.61 -2.20 21.78
CA HIS A 466 23.42 -3.13 22.60
C HIS A 466 24.92 -2.88 22.43
N THR A 467 25.39 -1.79 23.04
CA THR A 467 26.78 -1.67 23.56
C THR A 467 26.87 -0.49 24.52
N SER A 468 26.10 -0.52 25.61
CA SER A 468 26.59 0.01 26.90
C SER A 468 25.72 -0.49 28.05
N ALA A 469 26.39 -0.86 29.14
CA ALA A 469 25.89 -1.12 30.48
C ALA A 469 25.43 -2.55 30.84
N ARG A 470 26.39 -3.26 31.45
CA ARG A 470 26.32 -4.35 32.45
C ARG A 470 25.98 -5.77 32.00
#